data_AF-A0AA86MCR2-F1
#
_entry.id   AF-A0AA86MCR2-F1
#
_cell.length_a   1.000
_cell.length_b   1.000
_cell.length_c   1.000
_cell.angle_alpha   90.00
_cell.angle_beta   90.00
_cell.angle_gamma   90.00
#
_symmetry.space_group_name_H-M   'P 1'
#
loop_
_entity.id
_entity.type
_entity.pdbx_description
1 polymer ?
#
loop_
_entity_poly.entity_id
_entity_poly.type
_entity_poly.pdbx_seq_one_letter_code
_entity_poly.pdbx_strand_id
1 'polypeptide(L)'
;MNTTPMPEPLRRAIHQLVSEGVQNCQEVLRYTEPDQAHTWKRMTLYRATDAADTMNMLAMLIAAYSQRTGTSKDTLESYLQLSQQRDRAAGPGEGEWAHLAGLLGEDAPASTGEAGSWPSMQFHGGQTHARNAQQPEDDPQRLFTEACLHGLKARLCDDVDSLDSYLPPQVAQLARKVAEALEVPELAAT
;
A
#
# COMPACT_ATOMS: atom_id res chain seq x y z
N MET A 1 -27.30 -20.76 -9.06
CA MET A 1 -27.37 -19.33 -9.42
C MET A 1 -26.45 -19.13 -10.61
N ASN A 2 -26.95 -18.67 -11.75
CA ASN A 2 -26.08 -18.32 -12.87
C ASN A 2 -25.29 -17.07 -12.47
N THR A 3 -23.99 -17.23 -12.23
CA THR A 3 -23.07 -16.12 -11.99
C THR A 3 -22.86 -15.40 -13.31
N THR A 4 -23.62 -14.32 -13.53
CA THR A 4 -23.33 -13.40 -14.63
C THR A 4 -21.93 -12.84 -14.39
N PRO A 5 -21.00 -12.94 -15.37
CA PRO A 5 -19.67 -12.39 -15.22
C PRO A 5 -19.74 -10.87 -15.02
N MET A 6 -18.74 -10.31 -14.34
CA MET A 6 -18.63 -8.86 -14.13
C MET A 6 -18.67 -8.13 -15.49
N PRO A 7 -19.47 -7.05 -15.63
CA PRO A 7 -19.52 -6.29 -16.88
C PRO A 7 -18.15 -5.75 -17.26
N GLU A 8 -17.80 -5.86 -18.54
CA GLU A 8 -16.49 -5.46 -19.04
C GLU A 8 -16.09 -4.02 -18.71
N PRO A 9 -16.97 -3.00 -18.79
CA PRO A 9 -16.60 -1.64 -18.38
C PRO A 9 -16.23 -1.54 -16.90
N LEU A 10 -16.97 -2.24 -16.03
CA LEU A 10 -16.69 -2.28 -14.59
C LEU A 10 -15.35 -2.98 -14.33
N ARG A 11 -15.11 -4.12 -15.00
CA ARG A 11 -13.86 -4.87 -14.88
C ARG A 11 -12.65 -4.01 -15.27
N ARG A 12 -12.72 -3.27 -16.39
CA ARG A 12 -11.64 -2.38 -16.82
C ARG A 12 -11.42 -1.21 -15.86
N ALA A 13 -12.50 -0.59 -15.37
CA ALA A 13 -12.39 0.49 -14.38
C ALA A 13 -11.74 -0.01 -13.09
N ILE A 14 -12.10 -1.21 -12.62
CA ILE A 14 -11.48 -1.86 -11.46
C ILE A 14 -9.98 -2.06 -11.70
N HIS A 15 -9.59 -2.61 -12.84
CA HIS A 15 -8.17 -2.81 -13.17
C HIS A 15 -7.39 -1.49 -13.17
N GLN A 16 -7.98 -0.42 -13.72
CA GLN A 16 -7.36 0.90 -13.74
C GLN A 16 -7.17 1.47 -12.33
N LEU A 17 -8.23 1.46 -11.50
CA LEU A 17 -8.17 1.99 -10.14
C LEU A 17 -7.21 1.20 -9.25
N VAL A 18 -7.19 -0.14 -9.37
CA VAL A 18 -6.22 -0.98 -8.65
C VAL A 18 -4.79 -0.62 -9.08
N SER A 19 -4.55 -0.46 -10.37
CA SER A 19 -3.21 -0.10 -10.88
C SER A 19 -2.77 1.27 -10.36
N GLU A 20 -3.66 2.26 -10.35
CA GLU A 20 -3.39 3.59 -9.81
C GLU A 20 -3.11 3.56 -8.30
N GLY A 21 -3.92 2.81 -7.52
CA GLY A 21 -3.68 2.62 -6.09
C GLY A 21 -2.32 1.99 -5.81
N VAL A 22 -1.94 0.97 -6.58
CA VAL A 22 -0.62 0.31 -6.47
C VAL A 22 0.52 1.27 -6.84
N GLN A 23 0.36 2.11 -7.86
CA GLN A 23 1.35 3.14 -8.20
C GLN A 23 1.54 4.15 -7.08
N ASN A 24 0.44 4.59 -6.45
CA ASN A 24 0.51 5.48 -5.29
C ASN A 24 1.25 4.80 -4.11
N CYS A 25 0.97 3.52 -3.83
CA CYS A 25 1.71 2.75 -2.82
C CYS A 25 3.21 2.63 -3.15
N GLN A 26 3.58 2.43 -4.42
CA GLN A 26 4.98 2.41 -4.84
C GLN A 26 5.68 3.75 -4.56
N GLU A 27 5.00 4.87 -4.77
CA GLU A 27 5.58 6.17 -4.44
C GLU A 27 5.74 6.38 -2.93
N VAL A 28 4.88 5.81 -2.09
CA VAL A 28 5.09 5.79 -0.64
C VAL A 28 6.43 5.11 -0.32
N LEU A 29 6.69 3.92 -0.87
CA LEU A 29 7.97 3.22 -0.71
C LEU A 29 9.14 4.09 -1.18
N ARG A 30 9.03 4.67 -2.38
CA ARG A 30 10.07 5.51 -2.96
C ARG A 30 10.42 6.72 -2.09
N TYR A 31 9.42 7.39 -1.53
CA TYR A 31 9.63 8.59 -0.71
C TYR A 31 10.04 8.28 0.73
N THR A 32 9.95 7.02 1.19
CA THR A 32 10.54 6.59 2.46
C THR A 32 12.03 6.30 2.38
N GLU A 33 12.61 6.28 1.18
CA GLU A 33 14.04 5.99 1.00
C GLU A 33 14.95 7.12 1.50
N PRO A 34 16.18 6.80 1.95
CA PRO A 34 17.09 7.78 2.57
C PRO A 34 17.40 9.01 1.73
N ASP A 35 17.47 8.87 0.40
CA ASP A 35 17.76 9.97 -0.52
C ASP A 35 16.59 10.97 -0.64
N GLN A 36 15.37 10.57 -0.24
CA GLN A 36 14.16 11.39 -0.23
C GLN A 36 13.82 11.95 1.16
N ALA A 37 14.74 11.84 2.13
CA ALA A 37 14.50 12.19 3.53
C ALA A 37 14.03 13.64 3.78
N HIS A 38 14.22 14.55 2.83
CA HIS A 38 13.77 15.94 2.96
C HIS A 38 12.27 16.13 2.62
N THR A 39 11.67 15.22 1.83
CA THR A 39 10.29 15.32 1.34
C THR A 39 9.36 14.24 1.87
N TRP A 40 9.90 13.21 2.52
CA TRP A 40 9.15 12.00 2.88
C TRP A 40 7.82 12.34 3.56
N LYS A 41 7.79 13.17 4.62
CA LYS A 41 6.57 13.48 5.38
C LYS A 41 5.42 13.95 4.48
N ARG A 42 5.72 14.93 3.60
CA ARG A 42 4.70 15.52 2.74
C ARG A 42 4.27 14.54 1.66
N MET A 43 5.25 13.93 0.99
CA MET A 43 4.97 13.08 -0.17
C MET A 43 4.36 11.74 0.22
N THR A 44 4.82 11.10 1.30
CA THR A 44 4.22 9.85 1.77
C THR A 44 2.80 10.07 2.28
N LEU A 45 2.50 11.19 2.96
CA LEU A 45 1.13 11.53 3.34
C LEU A 45 0.24 11.74 2.12
N TYR A 46 0.68 12.51 1.11
CA TYR A 46 -0.10 12.69 -0.11
C TYR A 46 -0.34 11.36 -0.82
N ARG A 47 0.70 10.55 -1.05
CA ARG A 47 0.57 9.31 -1.80
C ARG A 47 -0.18 8.21 -1.07
N ALA A 48 -0.02 8.08 0.24
CA ALA A 48 -0.83 7.16 1.03
C ALA A 48 -2.31 7.57 1.02
N THR A 49 -2.59 8.87 1.05
CA THR A 49 -3.96 9.40 0.97
C THR A 49 -4.56 9.17 -0.42
N ASP A 50 -3.81 9.45 -1.49
CA ASP A 50 -4.21 9.18 -2.87
C ASP A 50 -4.54 7.67 -3.04
N ALA A 51 -3.67 6.78 -2.56
CA ALA A 51 -3.91 5.34 -2.60
C ALA A 51 -5.21 4.95 -1.87
N ALA A 52 -5.42 5.47 -0.66
CA ALA A 52 -6.63 5.21 0.12
C ALA A 52 -7.89 5.73 -0.59
N ASP A 53 -7.84 6.92 -1.20
CA ASP A 53 -8.94 7.49 -1.98
C ASP A 53 -9.28 6.66 -3.21
N THR A 54 -8.28 6.25 -3.98
CA THR A 54 -8.46 5.41 -5.17
C THR A 54 -9.09 4.07 -4.79
N MET A 55 -8.64 3.43 -3.69
CA MET A 55 -9.21 2.17 -3.20
C MET A 55 -10.62 2.34 -2.61
N ASN A 56 -10.89 3.46 -1.96
CA ASN A 56 -12.25 3.79 -1.50
C ASN A 56 -13.20 4.02 -2.68
N MET A 57 -12.77 4.73 -3.72
CA MET A 57 -13.54 4.91 -4.95
C MET A 57 -13.85 3.56 -5.62
N LEU A 58 -12.86 2.67 -5.70
CA LEU A 58 -13.01 1.30 -6.18
C LEU A 58 -14.09 0.54 -5.40
N ALA A 59 -14.01 0.54 -4.06
CA ALA A 59 -14.97 -0.14 -3.20
C ALA A 59 -16.40 0.42 -3.40
N MET A 60 -16.53 1.75 -3.46
CA MET A 60 -17.81 2.41 -3.70
C MET A 60 -18.38 2.12 -5.09
N LEU A 61 -17.55 2.02 -6.12
CA LEU A 61 -17.97 1.66 -7.47
C LEU A 61 -18.53 0.23 -7.52
N ILE A 62 -17.84 -0.73 -6.88
CA ILE A 62 -18.29 -2.12 -6.78
C ILE A 62 -19.59 -2.19 -5.97
N ALA A 63 -19.69 -1.48 -4.85
CA ALA A 63 -20.89 -1.44 -4.02
C ALA A 63 -22.08 -0.84 -4.77
N ALA A 64 -21.89 0.26 -5.51
CA ALA A 64 -22.92 0.89 -6.32
C ALA A 64 -23.45 -0.06 -7.42
N TYR A 65 -22.55 -0.77 -8.11
CA TYR A 65 -22.95 -1.80 -9.06
C TYR A 65 -23.73 -2.94 -8.38
N SER A 66 -23.22 -3.45 -7.26
CA SER A 66 -23.82 -4.56 -6.52
C SER A 66 -25.23 -4.21 -6.03
N GLN A 67 -25.41 -3.00 -5.49
CA GLN A 67 -26.71 -2.47 -5.08
C GLN A 67 -27.68 -2.39 -6.27
N ARG A 68 -27.21 -1.89 -7.42
CA ARG A 68 -27.99 -1.84 -8.67
C ARG A 68 -28.43 -3.23 -9.13
N THR A 69 -27.63 -4.26 -8.88
CA THR A 69 -27.96 -5.66 -9.20
C THR A 69 -28.71 -6.42 -8.12
N GLY A 70 -29.13 -5.73 -7.05
CA GLY A 70 -30.04 -6.27 -6.04
C GLY A 70 -29.40 -6.71 -4.72
N THR A 71 -28.11 -6.42 -4.48
CA THR A 71 -27.51 -6.62 -3.15
C THR A 71 -28.14 -5.64 -2.15
N SER A 72 -28.54 -6.14 -0.98
CA SER A 72 -29.15 -5.32 0.07
C SER A 72 -28.11 -4.36 0.69
N LYS A 73 -28.62 -3.28 1.28
CA LYS A 73 -27.78 -2.30 1.99
C LYS A 73 -27.00 -2.96 3.13
N ASP A 74 -27.67 -3.72 3.99
CA ASP A 74 -27.04 -4.36 5.15
C ASP A 74 -25.89 -5.31 4.77
N THR A 75 -26.05 -6.06 3.67
CA THR A 75 -24.97 -6.90 3.13
C THR A 75 -23.79 -6.05 2.63
N LEU A 76 -24.07 -4.94 1.94
CA LEU A 76 -23.02 -4.03 1.50
C LEU A 76 -22.31 -3.35 2.66
N GLU A 77 -23.02 -2.95 3.71
CA GLU A 77 -22.41 -2.36 4.92
C GLU A 77 -21.44 -3.36 5.59
N SER A 78 -21.78 -4.64 5.59
CA SER A 78 -20.89 -5.71 6.06
C SER A 78 -19.65 -5.87 5.17
N TYR A 79 -19.81 -5.88 3.84
CA TYR A 79 -18.68 -5.99 2.90
C TYR A 79 -17.76 -4.77 2.90
N LEU A 80 -18.33 -3.58 3.05
CA LEU A 80 -17.60 -2.32 3.17
C LEU A 80 -16.96 -2.15 4.55
N GLN A 81 -17.28 -3.03 5.52
CA GLN A 81 -16.75 -3.00 6.88
C GLN A 81 -16.89 -1.62 7.54
N LEU A 82 -18.05 -0.96 7.38
CA LEU A 82 -18.23 0.44 7.79
C LEU A 82 -17.96 0.70 9.28
N SER A 83 -18.10 -0.31 10.14
CA SER A 83 -17.75 -0.22 11.57
C SER A 83 -16.26 -0.08 11.84
N GLN A 84 -15.41 -0.41 10.87
CA GLN A 84 -13.95 -0.28 10.94
C GLN A 84 -13.44 1.00 10.25
N GLN A 85 -14.32 1.74 9.59
CA GLN A 85 -13.93 2.97 8.90
C GLN A 85 -13.41 4.01 9.91
N ARG A 86 -12.31 4.67 9.54
CA ARG A 86 -11.78 5.82 10.27
C ARG A 86 -11.86 7.07 9.43
N ASP A 87 -12.33 8.15 10.04
CA ASP A 87 -12.31 9.45 9.41
C ASP A 87 -10.91 10.06 9.51
N ARG A 88 -10.24 10.17 8.36
CA ARG A 88 -8.91 10.80 8.29
C ARG A 88 -8.97 12.30 8.61
N ALA A 89 -10.11 12.97 8.40
CA ALA A 89 -10.27 14.39 8.68
C ALA A 89 -10.24 14.69 10.19
N ALA A 90 -10.52 13.68 11.03
CA ALA A 90 -10.38 13.76 12.48
C ALA A 90 -8.91 13.74 12.95
N GLY A 91 -7.95 13.39 12.09
CA GLY A 91 -6.53 13.26 12.42
C GLY A 91 -6.19 11.95 13.17
N PRO A 92 -4.92 11.79 13.61
CA PRO A 92 -4.48 10.59 14.33
C PRO A 92 -5.17 10.46 15.70
N GLY A 93 -5.75 9.28 15.95
CA GLY A 93 -6.39 8.95 17.21
C GLY A 93 -5.46 8.24 18.20
N GLU A 94 -6.00 7.87 19.35
CA GLU A 94 -5.22 7.20 20.42
C GLU A 94 -4.57 5.90 19.95
N GLY A 95 -5.21 5.17 19.03
CA GLY A 95 -4.66 3.93 18.48
C GLY A 95 -3.39 4.19 17.66
N GLU A 96 -3.40 5.19 16.79
CA GLU A 96 -2.23 5.58 15.99
C GLU A 96 -1.07 6.07 16.87
N TRP A 97 -1.37 6.88 17.90
CA TRP A 97 -0.36 7.33 18.86
C TRP A 97 0.24 6.17 19.67
N ALA A 98 -0.60 5.23 20.12
CA ALA A 98 -0.13 4.04 20.82
C ALA A 98 0.73 3.14 19.92
N HIS A 99 0.32 2.93 18.67
CA HIS A 99 1.12 2.18 17.70
C HIS A 99 2.47 2.85 17.45
N LEU A 100 2.49 4.17 17.28
CA LEU A 100 3.72 4.93 17.07
C LEU A 100 4.67 4.82 18.28
N ALA A 101 4.15 4.96 19.51
CA ALA A 101 4.94 4.80 20.73
C ALA A 101 5.59 3.41 20.80
N GLY A 102 4.81 2.36 20.52
CA GLY A 102 5.33 0.98 20.46
C GLY A 102 6.38 0.77 19.38
N LEU A 103 6.21 1.41 18.21
CA LEU A 103 7.16 1.36 17.09
C LEU A 103 8.50 2.04 17.42
N LEU A 104 8.45 3.17 18.14
CA LEU A 104 9.63 3.97 18.50
C LEU A 104 10.30 3.50 19.80
N GLY A 105 9.74 2.51 20.48
CA GLY A 105 10.25 2.02 21.78
C GLY A 105 10.01 2.99 22.93
N GLU A 106 9.01 3.86 22.81
CA GLU A 106 8.59 4.79 23.85
C GLU A 106 7.72 4.08 24.91
N ASP A 107 7.52 4.76 26.04
CA ASP A 107 6.63 4.27 27.09
C ASP A 107 5.18 4.15 26.60
N ALA A 108 4.47 3.14 27.09
CA ALA A 108 3.07 2.94 26.76
C ALA A 108 2.22 4.16 27.20
N PRO A 109 1.40 4.74 26.32
CA PRO A 109 0.54 5.86 26.68
C PRO A 109 -0.40 5.51 27.84
N ALA A 110 -0.76 6.47 28.69
CA ALA A 110 -1.67 6.25 29.82
C ALA A 110 -3.04 5.65 29.39
N SER A 111 -3.45 5.86 28.13
CA SER A 111 -4.68 5.29 27.54
C SER A 111 -4.62 3.78 27.28
N THR A 112 -3.45 3.13 27.38
CA THR A 112 -3.32 1.65 27.25
C THR A 112 -3.68 0.89 28.53
N GLY A 113 -4.32 1.55 29.50
CA GLY A 113 -4.43 1.14 30.90
C GLY A 113 -5.09 -0.23 31.18
N GLU A 114 -5.84 -0.80 30.23
CA GLU A 114 -6.39 -2.16 30.34
C GLU A 114 -5.79 -3.10 29.28
N ALA A 115 -5.27 -4.25 29.72
CA ALA A 115 -4.76 -5.28 28.83
C ALA A 115 -5.89 -5.81 27.93
N GLY A 116 -5.69 -5.76 26.62
CA GLY A 116 -6.72 -6.12 25.64
C GLY A 116 -7.64 -4.97 25.21
N SER A 117 -7.43 -3.75 25.73
CA SER A 117 -8.04 -2.55 25.14
C SER A 117 -7.49 -2.29 23.73
N TRP A 118 -8.26 -1.57 22.91
CA TRP A 118 -7.83 -1.21 21.55
C TRP A 118 -6.46 -0.49 21.53
N PRO A 119 -6.20 0.55 22.37
CA PRO A 119 -4.88 1.20 22.41
C PRO A 119 -3.76 0.25 22.85
N SER A 120 -4.02 -0.65 23.80
CA SER A 120 -3.05 -1.67 24.21
C SER A 120 -2.68 -2.60 23.06
N MET A 121 -3.65 -3.07 22.28
CA MET A 121 -3.38 -3.91 21.10
C MET A 121 -2.53 -3.18 20.05
N GLN A 122 -2.83 -1.89 19.79
CA GLN A 122 -2.06 -1.08 18.85
C GLN A 122 -0.61 -0.87 19.31
N PHE A 123 -0.38 -0.59 20.59
CA PHE A 123 0.98 -0.48 21.14
C PHE A 123 1.81 -1.74 20.91
N HIS A 124 1.26 -2.93 21.20
CA HIS A 124 1.93 -4.20 20.94
C HIS A 124 2.13 -4.48 19.44
N GLY A 125 1.21 -4.01 18.60
CA GLY A 125 1.36 -4.01 17.14
C GLY A 125 2.59 -3.22 16.70
N GLY A 126 2.74 -2.00 17.24
CA GLY A 126 3.91 -1.15 17.04
C GLY A 126 5.22 -1.84 17.41
N GLN A 127 5.29 -2.43 18.61
CA GLN A 127 6.47 -3.19 19.06
C GLN A 127 6.79 -4.38 18.16
N THR A 128 5.76 -5.07 17.67
CA THR A 128 5.93 -6.19 16.75
C THR A 128 6.52 -5.72 15.43
N HIS A 129 6.02 -4.61 14.87
CA HIS A 129 6.61 -4.01 13.66
C HIS A 129 8.04 -3.54 13.88
N ALA A 130 8.36 -2.93 15.03
CA ALA A 130 9.73 -2.52 15.36
C ALA A 130 10.70 -3.70 15.37
N ARG A 131 10.30 -4.80 16.01
CA ARG A 131 11.10 -6.04 16.05
C ARG A 131 11.27 -6.65 14.66
N ASN A 132 10.22 -6.68 13.85
CA ASN A 132 10.29 -7.22 12.49
C ASN A 132 11.19 -6.35 11.59
N ALA A 133 11.18 -5.03 11.75
CA ALA A 133 12.04 -4.12 10.98
C ALA A 133 13.54 -4.27 11.27
N GLN A 134 13.91 -4.87 12.41
CA GLN A 134 15.31 -5.17 12.75
C GLN A 134 15.83 -6.47 12.12
N GLN A 135 14.93 -7.30 11.58
CA GLN A 135 15.30 -8.52 10.88
C GLN A 135 15.39 -8.20 9.38
N PRO A 136 16.53 -8.49 8.71
CA PRO A 136 16.57 -8.45 7.25
C PRO A 136 15.44 -9.33 6.73
N GLU A 137 14.62 -8.78 5.85
CA GLU A 137 13.41 -9.46 5.44
C GLU A 137 13.72 -10.63 4.53
N ASP A 138 13.63 -11.84 5.08
CA ASP A 138 13.79 -13.10 4.34
C ASP A 138 12.49 -13.53 3.63
N ASP A 139 11.39 -12.76 3.71
CA ASP A 139 10.14 -13.08 3.03
C ASP A 139 10.31 -12.86 1.51
N PRO A 140 10.39 -13.93 0.69
CA PRO A 140 10.58 -13.80 -0.73
C PRO A 140 9.42 -13.05 -1.39
N GLN A 141 8.19 -13.19 -0.89
CA GLN A 141 7.03 -12.60 -1.52
C GLN A 141 7.04 -11.07 -1.42
N ARG A 142 7.43 -10.53 -0.26
CA ARG A 142 7.60 -9.08 -0.10
C ARG A 142 8.76 -8.56 -0.97
N LEU A 143 9.90 -9.22 -0.94
CA LEU A 143 11.06 -8.87 -1.79
C LEU A 143 10.69 -8.82 -3.29
N PHE A 144 9.99 -9.84 -3.80
CA PHE A 144 9.54 -9.87 -5.19
C PHE A 144 8.53 -8.76 -5.50
N THR A 145 7.64 -8.46 -4.57
CA THR A 145 6.64 -7.41 -4.74
C THR A 145 7.31 -6.05 -4.86
N GLU A 146 8.19 -5.69 -3.92
CA GLU A 146 8.93 -4.43 -3.95
C GLU A 146 9.80 -4.32 -5.21
N ALA A 147 10.53 -5.39 -5.55
CA ALA A 147 11.34 -5.43 -6.77
C ALA A 147 10.52 -5.20 -8.04
N CYS A 148 9.34 -5.83 -8.16
CA CYS A 148 8.43 -5.60 -9.27
C CYS A 148 7.99 -4.13 -9.36
N LEU A 149 7.60 -3.55 -8.23
CA LEU A 149 7.13 -2.15 -8.17
C LEU A 149 8.23 -1.16 -8.56
N HIS A 150 9.44 -1.33 -8.03
CA HIS A 150 10.57 -0.46 -8.37
C HIS A 150 11.08 -0.67 -9.80
N GLY A 151 11.18 -1.93 -10.25
CA GLY A 151 11.64 -2.26 -11.60
C GLY A 151 10.71 -1.71 -12.69
N LEU A 152 9.40 -1.86 -12.51
CA LEU A 152 8.39 -1.30 -13.41
C LEU A 152 8.50 0.23 -13.48
N LYS A 153 8.61 0.91 -12.32
CA LYS A 153 8.72 2.38 -12.27
C LYS A 153 10.01 2.86 -12.92
N ALA A 154 11.14 2.26 -12.58
CA ALA A 154 12.44 2.64 -13.12
C ALA A 154 12.48 2.48 -14.64
N ARG A 155 11.89 1.40 -15.18
CA ARG A 155 11.77 1.22 -16.63
C ARG A 155 10.91 2.30 -17.29
N LEU A 156 9.77 2.65 -16.70
CA LEU A 156 8.87 3.69 -17.25
C LEU A 156 9.48 5.10 -17.20
N CYS A 157 10.41 5.33 -16.29
CA CYS A 157 11.09 6.62 -16.13
C CYS A 157 12.48 6.67 -16.80
N ASP A 158 12.89 5.61 -17.50
CA ASP A 158 14.24 5.44 -18.06
C ASP A 158 15.36 5.69 -17.03
N ASP A 159 15.14 5.26 -15.78
CA ASP A 159 16.01 5.52 -14.62
C ASP A 159 16.39 4.22 -13.89
N VAL A 160 16.77 3.20 -14.66
CA VAL A 160 17.16 1.87 -14.13
C VAL A 160 18.48 1.94 -13.35
N ASP A 161 19.39 2.82 -13.76
CA ASP A 161 20.71 2.94 -13.14
C ASP A 161 20.66 3.47 -11.72
N SER A 162 19.62 4.24 -11.35
CA SER A 162 19.47 4.80 -10.01
C SER A 162 19.08 3.78 -8.95
N LEU A 163 18.59 2.60 -9.32
CA LEU A 163 18.06 1.58 -8.38
C LEU A 163 19.07 1.21 -7.27
N ASP A 164 20.36 1.09 -7.60
CA ASP A 164 21.40 0.75 -6.61
C ASP A 164 21.69 1.86 -5.60
N SER A 165 21.31 3.11 -5.93
CA SER A 165 21.65 4.26 -5.09
C SER A 165 20.77 4.40 -3.85
N TYR A 166 19.57 3.81 -3.88
CA TYR A 166 18.59 3.95 -2.81
C TYR A 166 17.97 2.63 -2.33
N LEU A 167 18.00 1.55 -3.11
CA LEU A 167 17.43 0.27 -2.67
C LEU A 167 18.46 -0.63 -1.98
N PRO A 168 18.02 -1.51 -1.07
CA PRO A 168 18.84 -2.62 -0.60
C PRO A 168 19.36 -3.47 -1.78
N PRO A 169 20.61 -3.97 -1.75
CA PRO A 169 21.25 -4.62 -2.90
C PRO A 169 20.44 -5.76 -3.54
N GLN A 170 19.78 -6.58 -2.72
CA GLN A 170 18.98 -7.70 -3.20
C GLN A 170 17.72 -7.24 -3.93
N VAL A 171 17.06 -6.19 -3.44
CA VAL A 171 15.87 -5.61 -4.09
C VAL A 171 16.27 -4.90 -5.38
N ALA A 172 17.37 -4.14 -5.37
CA ALA A 172 17.91 -3.47 -6.56
C ALA A 172 18.21 -4.47 -7.70
N GLN A 173 18.88 -5.59 -7.36
CA GLN A 173 19.19 -6.64 -8.33
C GLN A 173 17.93 -7.26 -8.95
N LEU A 174 16.92 -7.55 -8.14
CA LEU A 174 15.66 -8.11 -8.64
C LEU A 174 14.87 -7.07 -9.45
N ALA A 175 14.83 -5.82 -9.03
CA ALA A 175 14.17 -4.73 -9.72
C ALA A 175 14.77 -4.49 -11.12
N ARG A 176 16.10 -4.58 -11.26
CA ARG A 176 16.76 -4.53 -12.57
C ARG A 176 16.33 -5.67 -13.48
N LYS A 177 16.31 -6.91 -12.98
CA LYS A 177 15.83 -8.06 -13.77
C LYS A 177 14.40 -7.84 -14.27
N VAL A 178 13.54 -7.23 -13.45
CA VAL A 178 12.18 -6.84 -13.86
C VAL A 178 12.23 -5.78 -14.96
N ALA A 179 13.04 -4.74 -14.81
CA ALA A 179 13.17 -3.67 -15.80
C ALA A 179 13.73 -4.17 -17.15
N GLU A 180 14.77 -5.00 -17.11
CA GLU A 180 15.41 -5.65 -18.27
C GLU A 180 14.43 -6.56 -19.02
N ALA A 181 13.61 -7.33 -18.30
CA ALA A 181 12.60 -8.20 -18.92
C ALA A 181 11.52 -7.42 -19.70
N LEU A 182 11.40 -6.11 -19.47
CA LEU A 182 10.49 -5.20 -20.15
C LEU A 182 11.17 -4.43 -21.28
N GLU A 183 12.45 -4.66 -21.54
CA GLU A 183 13.12 -4.11 -22.71
C GLU A 183 12.52 -4.74 -23.99
N VAL A 184 11.95 -3.89 -24.84
CA VAL A 184 11.48 -4.32 -26.16
C VAL A 184 12.73 -4.39 -27.05
N PRO A 185 13.09 -5.56 -27.63
CA PRO A 185 14.24 -5.66 -28.51
C PRO A 185 14.06 -4.72 -29.71
N GLU A 186 15.09 -3.93 -30.03
CA GLU A 186 15.13 -3.24 -31.32
C GLU A 186 15.08 -4.30 -32.43
N LEU A 187 14.03 -4.26 -33.25
CA LEU A 187 13.99 -5.06 -34.48
C LEU A 187 15.17 -4.59 -35.34
N ALA A 188 16.09 -5.51 -35.63
CA ALA A 188 17.20 -5.24 -36.53
C ALA A 188 16.66 -4.63 -37.83
N ALA A 189 17.11 -3.42 -38.15
CA ALA A 189 16.78 -2.76 -39.40
C ALA A 189 17.27 -3.63 -40.56
N THR A 190 16.33 -4.25 -41.27
CA THR A 190 16.58 -4.96 -42.53
C THR A 190 16.75 -3.99 -43.67
#